data_AF-A0A1K1NZN4-F1
#
_entry.id   AF-A0A1K1NZN4-F1
#
_cell.length_a   1.000
_cell.length_b   1.000
_cell.length_c   1.000
_cell.angle_alpha   90.00
_cell.angle_beta   90.00
_cell.angle_gamma   90.00
#
_symmetry.space_group_name_H-M   'P 1'
#
loop_
_entity.id
_entity.type
_entity.pdbx_description
1 polymer ?
#
loop_
_entity_poly.entity_id
_entity_poly.type
_entity_poly.pdbx_seq_one_letter_code
_entity_poly.pdbx_strand_id
1 'polypeptide(L)'
;MQLQYRDMKPVLLIFTVAAIFFSCNQSRNDNRDASAYDVVTGKSYILRNAQPVSSDSLTNIVLQRQEEMSRILERHGFKKHIARKDSILFRRTNGLEVMLELPTPEDAWQANAIIAFDPQKSPLFINLKKDSTQVINYIK
;
A
#
# COMPACT_ATOMS: atom_id res chain seq x y z
N MET A 1 -8.02 -55.96 -48.39
CA MET A 1 -6.69 -56.30 -48.94
C MET A 1 -6.40 -55.33 -50.07
N GLN A 2 -5.41 -54.45 -49.86
CA GLN A 2 -4.43 -53.91 -50.82
C GLN A 2 -3.95 -52.54 -50.31
N LEU A 3 -2.68 -52.50 -49.94
CA LEU A 3 -1.92 -51.29 -49.63
C LEU A 3 -1.66 -50.53 -50.93
N GLN A 4 -1.70 -49.20 -50.87
CA GLN A 4 -0.90 -48.40 -51.80
C GLN A 4 -0.21 -47.28 -51.02
N TYR A 5 1.08 -47.53 -50.76
CA TYR A 5 2.06 -46.62 -50.21
C TYR A 5 2.36 -45.54 -51.26
N ARG A 6 2.25 -44.26 -50.90
CA ARG A 6 2.85 -43.18 -51.70
C ARG A 6 3.73 -42.32 -50.80
N ASP A 7 5.00 -42.41 -51.14
CA ASP A 7 6.13 -41.66 -50.60
C ASP A 7 6.03 -40.14 -50.79
N MET A 8 6.83 -39.46 -49.96
CA MET A 8 7.40 -38.11 -50.11
C MET A 8 6.87 -36.96 -49.24
N LYS A 9 7.62 -36.76 -48.15
CA LYS A 9 8.26 -35.53 -47.61
C LYS A 9 7.84 -35.16 -46.18
N PRO A 10 8.79 -35.19 -45.20
CA PRO A 10 8.52 -34.76 -43.85
C PRO A 10 8.51 -33.23 -43.83
N VAL A 11 7.33 -32.62 -43.82
CA VAL A 11 7.23 -31.19 -43.53
C VAL A 11 7.21 -31.04 -42.01
N LEU A 12 8.43 -31.01 -41.49
CA LEU A 12 8.80 -30.59 -40.15
C LEU A 12 8.38 -29.10 -40.00
N LEU A 13 7.18 -28.84 -39.50
CA LEU A 13 6.75 -27.48 -39.14
C LEU A 13 6.74 -27.34 -37.62
N ILE A 14 7.95 -27.18 -37.09
CA ILE A 14 8.21 -26.69 -35.75
C ILE A 14 7.95 -25.18 -35.78
N PHE A 15 6.77 -24.74 -35.33
CA PHE A 15 6.56 -23.33 -34.96
C PHE A 15 6.82 -23.17 -33.46
N THR A 16 8.10 -23.07 -33.11
CA THR A 16 8.54 -22.58 -31.80
C THR A 16 8.26 -21.08 -31.75
N VAL A 17 7.05 -20.69 -31.35
CA VAL A 17 6.81 -19.30 -30.92
C VAL A 17 7.33 -19.21 -29.49
N ALA A 18 8.63 -18.99 -29.36
CA ALA A 18 9.20 -18.43 -28.14
C ALA A 18 8.66 -17.00 -28.02
N ALA A 19 7.49 -16.85 -27.41
CA ALA A 19 7.05 -15.58 -26.88
C ALA A 19 8.03 -15.22 -25.77
N ILE A 20 9.05 -14.45 -26.15
CA ILE A 20 9.92 -13.83 -25.19
C ILE A 20 9.04 -12.84 -24.45
N PHE A 21 8.48 -13.26 -23.31
CA PHE A 21 8.00 -12.37 -22.29
C PHE A 21 9.23 -11.66 -21.70
N PHE A 22 9.85 -10.80 -22.50
CA PHE A 22 10.42 -9.58 -21.95
C PHE A 22 9.21 -8.82 -21.41
N SER A 23 8.79 -9.14 -20.18
CA SER A 23 8.28 -8.07 -19.35
C SER A 23 9.47 -7.11 -19.29
N CYS A 24 9.37 -6.04 -20.06
CA CYS A 24 10.10 -4.85 -19.77
C CYS A 24 9.66 -4.48 -18.35
N ASN A 25 10.36 -5.01 -17.35
CA ASN A 25 10.71 -4.20 -16.20
C ASN A 25 11.48 -3.03 -16.82
N GLN A 26 10.72 -2.04 -17.30
CA GLN A 26 11.11 -0.67 -17.10
C GLN A 26 11.35 -0.61 -15.60
N SER A 27 12.60 -0.88 -15.20
CA SER A 27 13.28 -0.12 -14.19
C SER A 27 13.14 1.31 -14.67
N ARG A 28 11.93 1.85 -14.46
CA ARG A 28 11.62 3.23 -14.64
C ARG A 28 12.41 3.79 -13.50
N ASN A 29 13.60 4.26 -13.86
CA ASN A 29 14.34 5.24 -13.11
C ASN A 29 13.45 6.51 -13.13
N ASP A 30 12.27 6.40 -12.53
CA ASP A 30 11.34 7.47 -12.30
C ASP A 30 11.98 8.21 -11.15
N ASN A 31 12.94 9.05 -11.51
CA ASN A 31 13.22 10.28 -10.81
C ASN A 31 11.97 11.18 -10.94
N ARG A 32 10.78 10.64 -10.62
CA ARG A 32 9.64 11.43 -10.21
C ARG A 32 10.15 12.15 -9.00
N ASP A 33 10.13 13.47 -9.08
CA ASP A 33 10.57 14.31 -8.01
C ASP A 33 9.77 13.97 -6.75
N ALA A 34 10.37 13.15 -5.88
CA ALA A 34 9.76 12.70 -4.64
C ALA A 34 9.71 13.86 -3.62
N SER A 35 10.28 15.03 -3.95
CA SER A 35 10.21 16.23 -3.14
C SER A 35 8.78 16.74 -2.92
N ALA A 36 7.80 16.32 -3.72
CA ALA A 36 6.39 16.64 -3.50
C ALA A 36 5.73 15.77 -2.41
N TYR A 37 6.31 14.61 -2.07
CA TYR A 37 5.68 13.62 -1.20
C TYR A 37 6.35 13.54 0.17
N ASP A 38 5.63 13.01 1.14
CA ASP A 38 6.19 12.44 2.36
C ASP A 38 6.47 10.95 2.12
N VAL A 39 7.74 10.60 1.98
CA VAL A 39 8.14 9.25 1.55
C VAL A 39 8.27 8.33 2.75
N VAL A 40 7.48 7.26 2.76
CA VAL A 40 7.45 6.25 3.81
C VAL A 40 7.93 4.90 3.25
N THR A 41 9.08 4.43 3.73
CA THR A 41 9.72 3.20 3.24
C THR A 41 9.69 2.04 4.25
N GLY A 42 9.37 2.34 5.52
CA GLY A 42 9.45 1.39 6.61
C GLY A 42 8.10 1.10 7.27
N LYS A 43 8.05 0.00 8.01
CA LYS A 43 6.88 -0.41 8.79
C LYS A 43 6.49 0.67 9.80
N SER A 44 5.37 1.32 9.58
CA SER A 44 4.97 2.54 10.29
C SER A 44 3.47 2.75 10.31
N TYR A 45 3.00 3.50 11.30
CA TYR A 45 1.65 4.03 11.32
C TYR A 45 1.71 5.54 11.20
N ILE A 46 0.92 6.08 10.30
CA ILE A 46 0.95 7.46 9.87
C ILE A 46 -0.22 8.16 10.57
N LEU A 47 0.10 9.24 11.28
CA LEU A 47 -0.88 10.18 11.80
C LEU A 47 -0.80 11.48 10.99
N ARG A 48 -1.94 12.13 10.78
CA ARG A 48 -1.97 13.47 10.23
C ARG A 48 -1.36 14.47 11.21
N ASN A 49 -0.64 15.46 10.69
CA ASN A 49 -0.25 16.63 11.47
C ASN A 49 -1.41 17.62 11.54
N ALA A 50 -2.51 17.20 12.17
CA ALA A 50 -3.67 18.07 12.38
C ALA A 50 -3.48 18.85 13.69
N GLN A 51 -3.73 20.16 13.65
CA GLN A 51 -3.94 20.92 14.88
C GLN A 51 -5.20 20.38 15.58
N PRO A 52 -5.21 20.31 16.92
CA PRO A 52 -6.36 19.81 17.65
C PRO A 52 -7.61 20.65 17.32
N VAL A 53 -8.62 19.99 16.76
CA VAL A 53 -9.89 20.60 16.36
C VAL A 53 -10.78 20.70 17.59
N SER A 54 -10.45 21.64 18.49
CA SER A 54 -11.13 21.89 19.77
C SER A 54 -11.13 20.70 20.76
N SER A 55 -11.25 20.99 22.07
CA SER A 55 -11.24 19.98 23.14
C SER A 55 -12.66 19.50 23.51
N ASP A 56 -13.51 19.25 22.52
CA ASP A 56 -14.87 18.78 22.77
C ASP A 56 -14.94 17.28 23.13
N SER A 57 -16.11 16.82 23.57
CA SER A 57 -16.31 15.42 23.97
C SER A 57 -16.07 14.43 22.83
N LEU A 58 -16.31 14.83 21.58
CA LEU A 58 -16.13 13.95 20.42
C LEU A 58 -14.63 13.78 20.14
N THR A 59 -13.88 14.87 20.10
CA THR A 59 -12.43 14.86 19.89
C THR A 59 -11.73 13.99 20.94
N ASN A 60 -12.15 14.05 22.21
CA ASN A 60 -11.59 13.18 23.26
C ASN A 60 -11.84 11.69 22.99
N ILE A 61 -13.04 11.30 22.53
CA ILE A 61 -13.34 9.92 22.14
C ILE A 61 -12.46 9.48 20.97
N VAL A 62 -12.34 10.33 19.95
CA VAL A 62 -11.54 10.02 18.77
C VAL A 62 -10.06 9.86 19.13
N LEU A 63 -9.51 10.74 19.96
CA LEU A 63 -8.13 10.66 20.43
C LEU A 63 -7.88 9.39 21.25
N GLN A 64 -8.81 9.01 22.14
CA GLN A 64 -8.71 7.77 22.89
C GLN A 64 -8.66 6.55 21.95
N ARG A 65 -9.49 6.53 20.90
CA ARG A 65 -9.48 5.46 19.89
C ARG A 65 -8.21 5.46 19.05
N GLN A 66 -7.73 6.63 18.66
CA GLN A 66 -6.48 6.76 17.93
C GLN A 66 -5.33 6.18 18.75
N GLU A 67 -5.24 6.54 20.04
CA GLU A 67 -4.22 6.05 20.96
C GLU A 67 -4.31 4.53 21.17
N GLU A 68 -5.51 3.98 21.33
CA GLU A 68 -5.72 2.53 21.43
C GLU A 68 -5.15 1.79 20.21
N MET A 69 -5.46 2.24 18.99
CA MET A 69 -4.96 1.64 17.76
C MET A 69 -3.45 1.82 17.61
N SER A 70 -2.92 3.02 17.92
CA SER A 70 -1.47 3.30 17.92
C SER A 70 -0.72 2.34 18.84
N ARG A 71 -1.19 2.12 20.07
CA ARG A 71 -0.55 1.17 21.00
C ARG A 71 -0.56 -0.27 20.49
N ILE A 72 -1.62 -0.69 19.79
CA ILE A 72 -1.65 -2.02 19.15
C ILE A 72 -0.58 -2.11 18.07
N LEU A 73 -0.48 -1.10 17.20
CA LEU A 73 0.51 -1.06 16.12
C LEU A 73 1.95 -1.02 16.66
N GLU A 74 2.21 -0.21 17.67
CA GLU A 74 3.53 -0.08 18.31
C GLU A 74 4.01 -1.41 18.92
N ARG A 75 3.12 -2.13 19.61
CA ARG A 75 3.44 -3.47 20.14
C ARG A 75 3.82 -4.48 19.04
N HIS A 76 3.42 -4.24 17.79
CA HIS A 76 3.74 -5.08 16.64
C HIS A 76 4.82 -4.46 15.73
N GLY A 77 5.60 -3.52 16.26
CA GLY A 77 6.81 -3.00 15.61
C GLY A 77 6.55 -1.92 14.55
N PHE A 78 5.33 -1.38 14.46
CA PHE A 78 5.08 -0.21 13.63
C PHE A 78 5.61 1.05 14.32
N LYS A 79 6.43 1.82 13.61
CA LYS A 79 6.94 3.10 14.12
C LYS A 79 5.97 4.24 13.84
N LYS A 80 5.82 5.17 14.78
CA LYS A 80 5.04 6.39 14.56
C LYS A 80 5.66 7.23 13.46
N HIS A 81 4.85 7.65 12.50
CA HIS A 81 5.20 8.63 11.48
C HIS A 81 4.17 9.76 11.50
N ILE A 82 4.61 11.00 11.63
CA ILE A 82 3.73 12.17 11.50
C ILE A 82 3.85 12.67 10.07
N ALA A 83 2.73 12.67 9.35
CA ALA A 83 2.68 13.14 7.97
C ALA A 83 3.12 14.61 7.90
N ARG A 84 4.14 14.90 7.10
CA ARG A 84 4.67 16.26 6.88
C ARG A 84 3.97 16.98 5.74
N LYS A 85 3.28 16.22 4.89
CA LYS A 85 2.54 16.67 3.72
C LYS A 85 1.26 15.84 3.61
N ASP A 86 0.30 16.38 2.86
CA ASP A 86 -0.93 15.66 2.56
C ASP A 86 -0.74 14.60 1.46
N SER A 87 0.33 14.72 0.67
CA SER A 87 0.74 13.73 -0.35
C SER A 87 1.75 12.74 0.25
N ILE A 88 1.40 11.47 0.37
CA ILE A 88 2.23 10.41 0.93
C ILE A 88 2.61 9.41 -0.16
N LEU A 89 3.89 9.02 -0.18
CA LEU A 89 4.41 7.99 -1.08
C LEU A 89 4.91 6.80 -0.26
N PHE A 90 4.18 5.69 -0.33
CA PHE A 90 4.60 4.43 0.29
C PHE A 90 5.44 3.62 -0.68
N ARG A 91 6.64 3.22 -0.26
CA ARG A 91 7.52 2.33 -1.05
C ARG A 91 7.52 0.93 -0.47
N ARG A 92 7.03 -0.02 -1.27
CA ARG A 92 6.99 -1.44 -0.91
C ARG A 92 8.33 -2.12 -1.18
N THR A 93 8.57 -3.24 -0.52
CA THR A 93 9.80 -4.03 -0.67
C THR A 93 10.00 -4.59 -2.07
N ASN A 94 8.92 -4.78 -2.82
CA ASN A 94 8.96 -5.22 -4.21
C ASN A 94 9.19 -4.08 -5.21
N GLY A 95 9.50 -2.86 -4.74
CA GLY A 95 9.74 -1.69 -5.57
C GLY A 95 8.47 -1.00 -6.08
N LEU A 96 7.28 -1.49 -5.74
CA LEU A 96 6.03 -0.79 -6.07
C LEU A 96 5.84 0.43 -5.17
N GLU A 97 5.34 1.50 -5.77
CA GLU A 97 4.97 2.72 -5.06
C GLU A 97 3.46 2.87 -4.98
N VAL A 98 2.96 3.27 -3.80
CA VAL A 98 1.56 3.62 -3.59
C VAL A 98 1.50 5.09 -3.21
N MET A 99 0.89 5.89 -4.09
CA MET A 99 0.67 7.32 -3.88
C MET A 99 -0.68 7.53 -3.21
N LEU A 100 -0.71 8.40 -2.21
CA LEU A 100 -1.92 8.75 -1.50
C LEU A 100 -2.00 10.25 -1.27
N GLU A 101 -3.09 10.85 -1.71
CA GLU A 101 -3.46 12.22 -1.32
C GLU A 101 -4.44 12.16 -0.15
N LEU A 102 -4.08 12.84 0.94
CA LEU A 102 -4.94 13.01 2.10
C LEU A 102 -5.92 14.16 1.82
N PRO A 103 -7.24 13.90 1.69
CA PRO A 103 -8.20 14.99 1.53
C PRO A 103 -8.23 15.86 2.77
N THR A 104 -8.58 17.14 2.64
CA THR A 104 -8.86 18.02 3.78
C THR A 104 -9.90 17.34 4.69
N PRO A 105 -9.64 17.21 6.00
CA PRO A 105 -10.55 16.50 6.88
C PRO A 105 -11.83 17.30 7.10
N GLU A 106 -12.97 16.64 6.99
CA GLU A 106 -14.31 17.23 7.19
C GLU A 106 -14.80 17.08 8.64
N ASP A 107 -14.26 16.12 9.38
CA ASP A 107 -14.63 15.84 10.76
C ASP A 107 -13.42 15.42 11.63
N ALA A 108 -13.65 15.31 12.94
CA ALA A 108 -12.63 14.86 13.89
C ALA A 108 -12.10 13.46 13.57
N TRP A 109 -12.91 12.58 12.99
CA TRP A 109 -12.49 11.21 12.64
C TRP A 109 -11.48 11.20 11.51
N GLN A 110 -11.73 11.99 10.46
CA GLN A 110 -10.82 12.14 9.32
C GLN A 110 -9.56 12.89 9.73
N ALA A 111 -9.67 13.93 10.58
CA ALA A 111 -8.53 14.68 11.09
C ALA A 111 -7.56 13.80 11.89
N ASN A 112 -8.08 12.77 12.57
CA ASN A 112 -7.31 11.85 13.40
C ASN A 112 -7.12 10.46 12.75
N ALA A 113 -7.37 10.31 11.46
CA ALA A 113 -7.24 9.03 10.77
C ALA A 113 -5.81 8.46 10.91
N ILE A 114 -5.73 7.13 11.04
CA ILE A 114 -4.46 6.40 11.04
C ILE A 114 -4.34 5.62 9.74
N ILE A 115 -3.15 5.65 9.13
CA ILE A 115 -2.80 4.74 8.05
C ILE A 115 -1.70 3.81 8.53
N ALA A 116 -1.96 2.50 8.56
CA ALA A 116 -0.91 1.52 8.84
C ALA A 116 -0.24 1.10 7.55
N PHE A 117 1.09 1.03 7.56
CA PHE A 117 1.89 0.61 6.43
C PHE A 117 2.95 -0.41 6.85
N ASP A 118 2.88 -1.58 6.23
CA ASP A 118 3.95 -2.57 6.20
C ASP A 118 4.46 -2.65 4.75
N PRO A 119 5.78 -2.50 4.48
CA PRO A 119 6.32 -2.56 3.12
C PRO A 119 5.99 -3.84 2.34
N GLN A 120 5.60 -4.92 3.01
CA GLN A 120 5.16 -6.16 2.37
C GLN A 120 3.67 -6.13 1.95
N LYS A 121 2.84 -5.27 2.54
CA LYS A 121 1.38 -5.21 2.36
C LYS A 121 0.95 -3.90 1.70
N SER A 122 -0.30 -3.81 1.26
CA SER A 122 -0.89 -2.51 0.89
C SER A 122 -1.11 -1.66 2.15
N PRO A 123 -1.06 -0.32 2.08
CA PRO A 123 -1.46 0.52 3.21
C PRO A 123 -2.91 0.22 3.66
N LEU A 124 -3.15 0.21 4.97
CA LEU A 124 -4.48 0.08 5.56
C LEU A 124 -4.93 1.42 6.15
N PHE A 125 -6.10 1.90 5.70
CA PHE A 125 -6.81 2.99 6.35
C PHE A 125 -7.61 2.46 7.53
N ILE A 126 -7.26 2.90 8.72
CA ILE A 126 -7.91 2.42 9.95
C ILE A 126 -9.15 3.28 10.21
N ASN A 127 -10.32 2.65 10.19
CA ASN A 127 -11.55 3.28 10.60
C ASN A 127 -11.66 3.28 12.13
N LEU A 128 -11.41 4.42 12.76
CA LEU A 128 -11.45 4.59 14.22
C LEU A 128 -12.86 4.44 14.83
N LYS A 129 -13.92 4.42 14.01
CA LYS A 129 -15.30 4.14 14.47
C LYS A 129 -15.54 2.64 14.69
N LYS A 130 -14.63 1.78 14.24
CA LYS A 130 -14.70 0.32 14.39
C LYS A 130 -13.73 -0.17 15.46
N ASP A 131 -13.90 -1.41 15.88
CA ASP A 131 -12.97 -2.09 16.79
C ASP A 131 -11.59 -2.36 16.14
N SER A 132 -10.69 -2.95 16.93
CA SER A 132 -9.33 -3.29 16.52
C SER A 132 -9.21 -4.47 15.56
N THR A 133 -10.31 -5.14 15.18
CA THR A 133 -10.27 -6.34 14.33
C THR A 133 -9.58 -6.08 13.00
N GLN A 134 -9.78 -4.90 12.39
CA GLN A 134 -9.11 -4.52 11.15
C GLN A 134 -7.58 -4.46 11.31
N VAL A 135 -7.10 -3.94 12.44
CA VAL A 135 -5.68 -3.78 12.76
C VAL A 135 -5.08 -5.16 13.04
N ILE A 136 -5.76 -5.97 13.83
CA ILE A 136 -5.35 -7.34 14.14
C ILE A 136 -5.24 -8.17 12.85
N ASN A 137 -6.22 -8.06 11.95
CA ASN A 137 -6.20 -8.78 10.68
C ASN A 137 -5.09 -8.28 9.74
N TYR A 138 -4.77 -6.99 9.78
CA TYR A 138 -3.67 -6.44 8.99
C TYR A 138 -2.29 -6.82 9.51
N ILE A 139 -2.15 -7.03 10.82
CA ILE A 139 -0.88 -7.42 11.44
C ILE A 139 -0.52 -8.87 11.08
N LYS A 140 -1.49 -9.77 11.08
CA LYS A 140 -1.34 -11.17 10.63
C LYS A 140 -0.76 -11.24 9.22
#